data_AF-A0A1V4RQ43-F1
#
_entry.id   AF-A0A1V4RQ43-F1
#
_cell.length_a   1.000
_cell.length_b   1.000
_cell.length_c   1.000
_cell.angle_alpha   90.00
_cell.angle_beta   90.00
_cell.angle_gamma   90.00
#
_symmetry.space_group_name_H-M   'P 1'
#
loop_
_entity.id
_entity.type
_entity.pdbx_description
1 polymer ?
#
loop_
_entity_poly.entity_id
_entity_poly.type
_entity_poly.pdbx_seq_one_letter_code
_entity_poly.pdbx_strand_id
1 'polypeptide(L)'
;MAQMYPDDIEGYEKTTEGEKRVFRFIKEAARPHKDFICWYEPPIGSTGKEPDFILFGKKLGLLVIEVKDWTTRQVISCNPLQFTIRVSGKSGKRTNPDKQAKGYVNTLMEKLKEFPSFISDRSQYMGKLRIPIGRMVIFPNISRDEYAESSFKWFLLKDDLDATGEILCDTSGRKFHEKISKVLPFPFKGLSQREIDKLSFVIWPEAKISAKER
;
A
#
# COMPACT_ATOMS: atom_id res chain seq x y z
N MET A 1 1.98 5.65 17.04
CA MET A 1 1.44 4.88 15.90
C MET A 1 1.33 5.79 14.69
N ALA A 2 1.53 5.27 13.48
CA ALA A 2 1.37 6.03 12.25
C ALA A 2 -0.07 6.58 12.13
N GLN A 3 -0.25 7.65 11.36
CA GLN A 3 -1.57 8.22 11.12
C GLN A 3 -2.35 7.31 10.16
N MET A 4 -3.51 6.82 10.59
CA MET A 4 -4.32 5.86 9.82
C MET A 4 -5.65 6.51 9.43
N TYR A 5 -6.14 6.20 8.22
CA TYR A 5 -7.41 6.67 7.70
C TYR A 5 -8.21 5.50 7.14
N PRO A 6 -9.33 5.11 7.78
CA PRO A 6 -9.78 5.52 9.13
C PRO A 6 -8.79 5.09 10.24
N ASP A 7 -8.99 5.59 11.46
CA ASP A 7 -8.14 5.28 12.62
C ASP A 7 -8.22 3.80 13.07
N ASP A 8 -9.30 3.12 12.68
CA ASP A 8 -9.60 1.71 12.93
C ASP A 8 -10.49 1.11 11.81
N ILE A 9 -10.34 -0.20 11.58
CA ILE A 9 -11.09 -0.98 10.58
C ILE A 9 -11.73 -2.25 11.15
N GLU A 10 -11.61 -2.53 12.46
CA GLU A 10 -12.09 -3.78 13.07
C GLU A 10 -13.60 -4.00 12.89
N GLY A 11 -14.39 -2.92 12.86
CA GLY A 11 -15.84 -2.95 12.72
C GLY A 11 -16.37 -3.04 11.28
N TYR A 12 -15.50 -3.10 10.26
CA TYR A 12 -15.93 -3.07 8.86
C TYR A 12 -16.25 -4.48 8.38
N GLU A 13 -17.52 -4.72 8.01
CA GLU A 13 -18.03 -6.08 7.69
C GLU A 13 -17.30 -6.75 6.52
N LYS A 14 -16.76 -5.98 5.58
CA LYS A 14 -16.09 -6.48 4.36
C LYS A 14 -14.58 -6.69 4.54
N THR A 15 -14.00 -6.18 5.62
CA THR A 15 -12.56 -6.27 5.88
C THR A 15 -12.19 -7.69 6.28
N THR A 16 -11.22 -8.26 5.57
CA THR A 16 -10.67 -9.59 5.82
C THR A 16 -9.74 -9.60 7.04
N GLU A 17 -9.55 -10.76 7.66
CA GLU A 17 -8.60 -10.91 8.77
C GLU A 17 -7.16 -10.62 8.34
N GLY A 18 -6.83 -10.95 7.09
CA GLY A 18 -5.56 -10.55 6.47
C GLY A 18 -5.35 -9.04 6.43
N GLU A 19 -6.36 -8.27 6.02
CA GLU A 19 -6.30 -6.80 6.00
C GLU A 19 -6.18 -6.22 7.40
N LYS A 20 -6.96 -6.71 8.37
CA LYS A 20 -6.84 -6.30 9.79
C LYS A 20 -5.42 -6.53 10.32
N ARG A 21 -4.84 -7.68 10.00
CA ARG A 21 -3.46 -7.99 10.40
C ARG A 21 -2.45 -7.04 9.75
N VAL A 22 -2.60 -6.74 8.46
CA VAL A 22 -1.74 -5.79 7.75
C VAL A 22 -1.90 -4.37 8.29
N PHE A 23 -3.12 -3.94 8.58
CA PHE A 23 -3.40 -2.63 9.18
C PHE A 23 -2.66 -2.47 10.51
N ARG A 24 -2.79 -3.44 11.43
CA ARG A 24 -2.07 -3.45 12.71
C ARG A 24 -0.55 -3.44 12.51
N PHE A 25 -0.05 -4.24 11.57
CA PHE A 25 1.37 -4.25 11.23
C PHE A 25 1.87 -2.89 10.75
N ILE A 26 1.18 -2.24 9.80
CA ILE A 26 1.59 -0.92 9.27
C ILE A 26 1.59 0.13 10.40
N LYS A 27 0.53 0.15 11.21
CA LYS A 27 0.35 1.08 12.34
C LYS A 27 1.54 1.05 13.31
N GLU A 28 2.14 -0.13 13.50
CA GLU A 28 3.31 -0.34 14.36
C GLU A 28 4.66 -0.23 13.66
N ALA A 29 4.83 -0.82 12.47
CA ALA A 29 6.10 -0.90 11.74
C ALA A 29 6.55 0.44 11.17
N ALA A 30 5.61 1.31 10.80
CA ALA A 30 5.88 2.59 10.16
C ALA A 30 6.39 3.63 11.18
N ARG A 31 7.68 3.56 11.50
CA ARG A 31 8.39 4.43 12.47
C ARG A 31 9.50 5.22 11.77
N PRO A 32 9.74 6.51 12.11
CA PRO A 32 9.04 7.28 13.12
C PRO A 32 7.63 7.65 12.65
N HIS A 33 6.65 7.40 13.51
CA HIS A 33 5.22 7.44 13.15
C HIS A 33 4.74 8.74 12.50
N LYS A 34 5.29 9.89 12.92
CA LYS A 34 4.96 11.22 12.38
C LYS A 34 5.29 11.40 10.90
N ASP A 35 6.12 10.53 10.34
CA ASP A 35 6.52 10.60 8.93
C ASP A 35 5.63 9.73 8.03
N PHE A 36 4.60 9.06 8.58
CA PHE A 36 3.76 8.13 7.85
C PHE A 36 2.27 8.42 7.96
N ILE A 37 1.58 8.29 6.83
CA ILE A 37 0.13 8.34 6.72
C ILE A 37 -0.30 7.13 5.91
N CYS A 38 -1.31 6.39 6.37
CA CYS A 38 -1.86 5.24 5.65
C CYS A 38 -3.35 5.39 5.46
N TRP A 39 -3.82 5.19 4.23
CA TRP A 39 -5.24 5.14 3.88
C TRP A 39 -5.62 3.69 3.56
N TYR A 40 -6.71 3.21 4.15
CA TYR A 40 -7.33 1.92 3.85
C TYR A 40 -8.48 2.13 2.85
N GLU A 41 -8.49 1.34 1.79
CA GLU A 41 -9.46 1.43 0.68
C GLU A 41 -9.70 2.85 0.13
N PRO A 42 -8.67 3.68 -0.14
CA PRO A 42 -8.90 5.01 -0.70
C PRO A 42 -9.43 4.92 -2.14
N PRO A 43 -10.50 5.65 -2.50
CA PRO A 43 -10.98 5.69 -3.87
C PRO A 43 -9.98 6.45 -4.75
N ILE A 44 -9.42 5.76 -5.75
CA ILE A 44 -8.50 6.34 -6.72
C ILE A 44 -9.10 6.47 -8.12
N GLY A 45 -8.88 7.64 -8.71
CA GLY A 45 -9.33 7.97 -10.06
C GLY A 45 -10.85 8.13 -10.18
N SER A 46 -11.31 8.46 -11.38
CA SER A 46 -12.74 8.61 -11.70
C SER A 46 -13.52 7.30 -11.75
N THR A 47 -12.81 6.16 -11.82
CA THR A 47 -13.43 4.83 -11.88
C THR A 47 -13.73 4.23 -10.50
N GLY A 48 -13.36 4.91 -9.40
CA GLY A 48 -13.57 4.41 -8.04
C GLY A 48 -12.83 3.11 -7.74
N LYS A 49 -11.60 2.96 -8.24
CA LYS A 49 -10.79 1.79 -7.89
C LYS A 49 -10.27 1.95 -6.47
N GLU A 50 -10.21 0.88 -5.71
CA GLU A 50 -9.80 0.92 -4.30
C GLU A 50 -8.68 -0.13 -4.11
N PRO A 51 -7.41 0.30 -3.99
CA PRO A 51 -6.38 -0.57 -3.42
C PRO A 51 -6.65 -0.79 -1.94
N ASP A 52 -6.23 -1.93 -1.40
CA ASP A 52 -6.45 -2.24 0.01
C ASP A 52 -5.78 -1.20 0.92
N PHE A 53 -4.55 -0.77 0.58
CA PHE A 53 -3.92 0.38 1.25
C PHE A 53 -3.09 1.26 0.33
N ILE A 54 -3.00 2.55 0.70
CA ILE A 54 -1.95 3.46 0.25
C ILE A 54 -1.17 3.93 1.48
N LEU A 55 0.13 3.70 1.52
CA LEU A 55 1.03 4.20 2.56
C LEU A 55 1.89 5.33 1.99
N PHE A 56 1.83 6.49 2.60
CA PHE A 56 2.75 7.60 2.36
C PHE A 56 3.84 7.63 3.43
N GLY A 57 5.10 7.68 3.00
CA GLY A 57 6.24 8.00 3.87
C GLY A 57 6.88 9.33 3.43
N LYS A 58 7.04 10.27 4.36
CA LYS A 58 7.46 11.65 4.10
C LYS A 58 8.73 11.79 3.25
N LYS A 59 9.68 10.85 3.38
CA LYS A 59 10.95 10.81 2.61
C LYS A 59 11.07 9.58 1.70
N LEU A 60 10.00 8.81 1.57
CA LEU A 60 9.98 7.56 0.82
C LEU A 60 9.07 7.67 -0.41
N GLY A 61 7.92 8.33 -0.28
CA GLY A 61 6.92 8.46 -1.34
C GLY A 61 5.67 7.64 -1.02
N LEU A 62 5.00 7.15 -2.06
CA LEU A 62 3.75 6.40 -1.95
C LEU A 62 4.00 4.92 -2.22
N LEU A 63 3.37 4.06 -1.42
CA LEU A 63 3.36 2.62 -1.60
C LEU A 63 1.92 2.14 -1.67
N VAL A 64 1.54 1.59 -2.83
CA VAL A 64 0.26 0.90 -2.99
C VAL A 64 0.41 -0.54 -2.51
N ILE A 65 -0.46 -0.98 -1.62
CA ILE A 65 -0.41 -2.31 -1.02
C ILE A 65 -1.67 -3.07 -1.39
N GLU A 66 -1.47 -4.29 -1.90
CA GLU A 66 -2.53 -5.26 -2.14
C GLU A 66 -2.36 -6.45 -1.20
N VAL A 67 -3.40 -6.81 -0.46
CA VAL A 67 -3.45 -7.92 0.48
C VAL A 67 -4.21 -9.08 -0.14
N LYS A 68 -3.69 -10.29 0.03
CA LYS A 68 -4.39 -11.51 -0.39
C LYS A 68 -4.36 -12.54 0.71
N ASP A 69 -5.52 -12.76 1.33
CA ASP A 69 -5.72 -13.66 2.47
C ASP A 69 -5.67 -15.15 2.10
N TRP A 70 -5.08 -15.48 0.94
CA TRP A 70 -4.95 -16.83 0.45
C TRP A 70 -3.95 -17.63 1.29
N THR A 71 -4.25 -18.91 1.46
CA THR A 71 -3.31 -19.91 1.97
C THR A 71 -2.66 -20.68 0.82
N THR A 72 -1.53 -21.31 1.07
CA THR A 72 -0.83 -22.16 0.09
C THR A 72 -1.71 -23.30 -0.43
N ARG A 73 -2.59 -23.86 0.40
CA ARG A 73 -3.57 -24.89 0.01
C ARG A 73 -4.61 -24.41 -1.01
N GLN A 74 -4.90 -23.11 -1.02
CA GLN A 74 -5.84 -22.51 -1.96
C GLN A 74 -5.16 -22.17 -3.29
N VAL A 75 -3.85 -21.90 -3.30
CA VAL A 75 -3.12 -21.59 -4.54
C VAL A 75 -2.85 -22.88 -5.31
N ILE A 76 -3.49 -23.06 -6.47
CA ILE A 76 -3.27 -24.22 -7.34
C ILE A 76 -2.08 -23.97 -8.27
N SER A 77 -2.03 -22.78 -8.88
CA SER A 77 -0.94 -22.36 -9.77
C SER A 77 -0.91 -20.84 -9.91
N CYS A 78 0.23 -20.29 -10.28
CA CYS A 78 0.37 -18.87 -10.59
C CYS A 78 1.27 -18.66 -11.80
N ASN A 79 1.06 -17.53 -12.48
CA ASN A 79 1.96 -17.01 -13.50
C ASN A 79 1.93 -15.48 -13.47
N PRO A 80 2.75 -14.78 -14.27
CA PRO A 80 2.78 -13.30 -14.25
C PRO A 80 1.45 -12.60 -14.57
N LEU A 81 0.47 -13.30 -15.14
CA LEU A 81 -0.83 -12.73 -15.52
C LEU A 81 -1.94 -13.05 -14.52
N GLN A 82 -1.95 -14.25 -13.94
CA GLN A 82 -3.06 -14.74 -13.14
C GLN A 82 -2.65 -15.79 -12.09
N PHE A 83 -3.47 -15.90 -11.05
CA PHE A 83 -3.47 -17.00 -10.10
C PHE A 83 -4.69 -17.90 -10.36
N THR A 84 -4.52 -19.20 -10.16
CA THR A 84 -5.63 -20.16 -10.08
C THR A 84 -5.83 -20.52 -8.62
N ILE A 85 -6.97 -20.12 -8.05
CA ILE A 85 -7.26 -20.26 -6.62
C ILE A 85 -8.44 -21.20 -6.42
N ARG A 86 -8.35 -22.09 -5.43
CA ARG A 86 -9.43 -22.96 -4.96
C ARG A 86 -10.12 -22.34 -3.74
N VAL A 87 -11.41 -22.06 -3.84
CA VAL A 87 -12.25 -21.58 -2.72
C VAL A 87 -13.49 -22.47 -2.65
N SER A 88 -13.78 -23.03 -1.47
CA SER A 88 -14.95 -23.88 -1.24
C SER A 88 -15.12 -24.99 -2.28
N GLY A 89 -14.01 -25.67 -2.62
CA GLY A 89 -13.99 -26.78 -3.59
C GLY A 89 -13.98 -26.38 -5.07
N LYS A 90 -14.20 -25.10 -5.41
CA LYS A 90 -14.20 -24.61 -6.80
C LYS A 90 -12.92 -23.87 -7.13
N SER A 91 -12.31 -24.17 -8.28
CA SER A 91 -11.16 -23.44 -8.80
C SER A 91 -11.60 -22.28 -9.70
N GLY A 92 -11.00 -21.11 -9.51
CA GLY A 92 -11.24 -19.94 -10.35
C GLY A 92 -9.95 -19.18 -10.65
N LYS A 93 -9.89 -18.60 -11.85
CA LYS A 93 -8.81 -17.67 -12.21
C LYS A 93 -9.05 -16.30 -11.59
N ARG A 94 -7.98 -15.70 -11.08
CA ARG A 94 -7.92 -14.35 -10.52
C ARG A 94 -6.74 -13.62 -11.14
N THR A 95 -6.87 -12.32 -11.39
CA THR A 95 -5.75 -11.50 -11.86
C THR A 95 -4.58 -11.61 -10.90
N ASN A 96 -3.35 -11.59 -11.43
CA ASN A 96 -2.17 -11.56 -10.57
C ASN A 96 -2.21 -10.29 -9.68
N PRO A 97 -2.09 -10.41 -8.34
CA PRO A 97 -2.16 -9.26 -7.43
C PRO A 97 -1.13 -8.17 -7.75
N ASP A 98 0.07 -8.53 -8.22
CA ASP A 98 1.08 -7.55 -8.64
C ASP A 98 0.61 -6.75 -9.86
N LYS A 99 -0.07 -7.42 -10.81
CA LYS A 99 -0.65 -6.77 -11.99
C LYS A 99 -1.82 -5.85 -11.61
N GLN A 100 -2.62 -6.24 -10.62
CA GLN A 100 -3.70 -5.41 -10.08
C GLN A 100 -3.12 -4.16 -9.41
N ALA A 101 -2.16 -4.32 -8.51
CA ALA A 101 -1.46 -3.22 -7.86
C ALA A 101 -0.73 -2.30 -8.86
N LYS A 102 -0.18 -2.83 -9.96
CA LYS A 102 0.34 -2.02 -11.08
C LYS A 102 -0.73 -1.12 -11.68
N GLY A 103 -1.94 -1.64 -11.86
CA GLY A 103 -3.08 -0.87 -12.34
C GLY A 103 -3.40 0.30 -11.42
N TYR A 104 -3.40 0.07 -10.10
CA TYR A 104 -3.63 1.12 -9.11
C TYR A 104 -2.53 2.18 -9.10
N VAL A 105 -1.25 1.79 -9.17
CA VAL A 105 -0.13 2.72 -9.31
C VAL A 105 -0.33 3.62 -10.53
N ASN A 106 -0.67 3.04 -11.70
CA ASN A 106 -0.91 3.82 -12.91
C ASN A 106 -2.07 4.82 -12.73
N THR A 107 -3.19 4.39 -12.14
CA THR A 107 -4.33 5.28 -11.87
C THR A 107 -3.95 6.42 -10.93
N LEU A 108 -3.21 6.13 -9.85
CA LEU A 108 -2.74 7.13 -8.90
C LEU A 108 -1.75 8.11 -9.56
N MET A 109 -0.87 7.61 -10.43
CA MET A 109 0.06 8.44 -11.19
C MET A 109 -0.69 9.43 -12.10
N GLU A 110 -1.66 8.96 -12.88
CA GLU A 110 -2.45 9.86 -13.74
C GLU A 110 -3.19 10.91 -12.90
N LYS A 111 -3.79 10.51 -11.77
CA LYS A 111 -4.48 11.46 -10.90
C LYS A 111 -3.55 12.54 -10.33
N LEU A 112 -2.36 12.14 -9.86
CA LEU A 112 -1.41 13.09 -9.26
C LEU A 112 -0.78 14.02 -10.29
N LYS A 113 -0.70 13.63 -11.57
CA LYS A 113 -0.17 14.48 -12.64
C LYS A 113 -1.05 15.70 -12.94
N GLU A 114 -2.33 15.67 -12.55
CA GLU A 114 -3.24 16.82 -12.65
C GLU A 114 -2.80 18.00 -11.77
N PHE A 115 -1.87 17.79 -10.83
CA PHE A 115 -1.44 18.81 -9.87
C PHE A 115 0.01 19.27 -10.14
N PRO A 116 0.22 20.51 -10.61
CA PRO A 116 1.55 21.03 -10.93
C PRO A 116 2.57 20.93 -9.79
N SER A 117 2.12 21.03 -8.54
CA SER A 117 2.96 20.89 -7.33
C SER A 117 3.63 19.52 -7.17
N PHE A 118 3.14 18.48 -7.87
CA PHE A 118 3.70 17.13 -7.85
C PHE A 118 4.50 16.79 -9.11
N ILE A 119 4.58 17.72 -10.06
CA ILE A 119 5.38 17.58 -11.28
C ILE A 119 6.80 18.10 -11.00
N SER A 120 7.79 17.41 -11.54
CA SER A 120 9.19 17.83 -11.45
C SER A 120 9.47 18.99 -12.42
N ASP A 121 10.15 20.00 -11.91
CA ASP A 121 10.69 21.16 -12.62
C ASP A 121 12.13 20.94 -13.14
N ARG A 122 12.80 19.86 -12.72
CA ARG A 122 14.15 19.52 -13.18
C ARG A 122 14.15 19.09 -14.63
N SER A 123 15.07 19.66 -15.42
CA SER A 123 15.21 19.40 -16.87
C SER A 123 15.17 17.91 -17.25
N GLN A 124 15.90 17.05 -16.54
CA GLN A 124 15.96 15.60 -16.81
C GLN A 124 14.64 14.85 -16.54
N TYR A 125 13.77 15.38 -15.69
CA TYR A 125 12.51 14.76 -15.26
C TYR A 125 11.30 15.65 -15.52
N MET A 126 11.43 16.64 -16.39
CA MET A 126 10.41 17.65 -16.65
C MET A 126 9.11 16.98 -17.12
N GLY A 127 7.98 17.36 -16.51
CA GLY A 127 6.66 16.78 -16.81
C GLY A 127 6.40 15.41 -16.17
N LYS A 128 7.36 14.82 -15.45
CA LYS A 128 7.17 13.58 -14.68
C LYS A 128 6.79 13.88 -13.24
N LEU A 129 6.14 12.92 -12.58
CA LEU A 129 5.90 13.00 -11.14
C LEU A 129 7.22 12.98 -10.37
N ARG A 130 7.31 13.85 -9.36
CA ARG A 130 8.45 13.90 -8.43
C ARG A 130 8.25 13.01 -7.19
N ILE A 131 7.04 12.48 -6.99
CA ILE A 131 6.71 11.54 -5.90
C ILE A 131 6.92 10.13 -6.45
N PRO A 132 7.81 9.31 -5.88
CA PRO A 132 7.92 7.91 -6.29
C PRO A 132 6.70 7.14 -5.79
N ILE A 133 6.19 6.26 -6.64
CA ILE A 133 5.06 5.40 -6.33
C ILE A 133 5.48 3.96 -6.58
N GLY A 134 5.57 3.19 -5.50
CA GLY A 134 5.87 1.77 -5.50
C GLY A 134 4.61 0.94 -5.32
N ARG A 135 4.77 -0.38 -5.42
CA ARG A 135 3.73 -1.34 -5.05
C ARG A 135 4.30 -2.53 -4.30
N MET A 136 3.44 -3.15 -3.50
CA MET A 136 3.78 -4.34 -2.73
C MET A 136 2.55 -5.23 -2.60
N VAL A 137 2.74 -6.54 -2.70
CA VAL A 137 1.68 -7.51 -2.38
C VAL A 137 2.03 -8.17 -1.06
N ILE A 138 1.03 -8.33 -0.19
CA ILE A 138 1.20 -8.97 1.11
C ILE A 138 0.34 -10.22 1.18
N PHE A 139 0.98 -11.35 1.50
CA PHE A 139 0.31 -12.62 1.76
C PHE A 139 0.39 -12.94 3.26
N PRO A 140 -0.60 -12.51 4.07
CA PRO A 140 -0.55 -12.67 5.52
C PRO A 140 -0.57 -14.14 5.97
N ASN A 141 -1.06 -15.06 5.15
CA ASN A 141 -1.23 -16.48 5.50
C ASN A 141 -0.27 -17.44 4.79
N ILE A 142 0.72 -16.92 4.08
CA ILE A 142 1.74 -17.74 3.39
C ILE A 142 3.09 -17.41 4.00
N SER A 143 3.76 -18.40 4.59
CA SER A 143 5.12 -18.24 5.09
C SER A 143 6.17 -18.35 3.99
N ARG A 144 7.39 -17.91 4.28
CA ARG A 144 8.54 -17.99 3.38
C ARG A 144 8.89 -19.43 3.02
N ASP A 145 8.80 -20.36 3.97
CA ASP A 145 9.09 -21.77 3.74
C ASP A 145 8.04 -22.44 2.83
N GLU A 146 6.79 -21.98 2.90
CA GLU A 146 5.74 -22.45 2.01
C GLU A 146 5.81 -21.79 0.61
N TYR A 147 6.50 -20.66 0.49
CA TYR A 147 6.68 -19.93 -0.76
C TYR A 147 8.04 -20.27 -1.39
N ALA A 148 8.12 -21.47 -1.99
CA ALA A 148 9.37 -22.02 -2.53
C ALA A 148 9.88 -21.37 -3.84
N GLU A 149 9.11 -20.47 -4.47
CA GLU A 149 9.51 -19.80 -5.71
C GLU A 149 10.10 -18.40 -5.46
N SER A 150 11.41 -18.26 -5.69
CA SER A 150 12.22 -17.07 -5.39
C SER A 150 12.09 -15.89 -6.36
N SER A 151 11.15 -15.92 -7.30
CA SER A 151 11.16 -15.00 -8.45
C SER A 151 10.47 -13.65 -8.19
N PHE A 152 9.61 -13.55 -7.17
CA PHE A 152 8.86 -12.33 -6.89
C PHE A 152 9.50 -11.51 -5.77
N LYS A 153 10.26 -10.49 -6.16
CA LYS A 153 11.02 -9.61 -5.25
C LYS A 153 10.17 -8.60 -4.44
N TRP A 154 8.86 -8.55 -4.66
CA TRP A 154 7.99 -7.43 -4.23
C TRP A 154 6.98 -7.78 -3.14
N PHE A 155 7.21 -8.87 -2.38
CA PHE A 155 6.23 -9.41 -1.42
C PHE A 155 6.65 -9.29 0.04
N LEU A 156 5.66 -9.09 0.92
CA LEU A 156 5.75 -9.48 2.33
C LEU A 156 4.96 -10.76 2.55
N LEU A 157 5.54 -11.64 3.35
CA LEU A 157 4.94 -12.91 3.72
C LEU A 157 4.53 -12.89 5.20
N LYS A 158 3.86 -13.96 5.62
CA LYS A 158 3.38 -14.15 6.99
C LYS A 158 4.46 -13.84 8.04
N ASP A 159 5.71 -14.22 7.79
CA ASP A 159 6.81 -14.07 8.74
C ASP A 159 7.31 -12.62 8.85
N ASP A 160 7.17 -11.83 7.77
CA ASP A 160 7.52 -10.39 7.80
C ASP A 160 6.55 -9.59 8.71
N LEU A 161 5.35 -10.13 8.97
CA LEU A 161 4.27 -9.51 9.76
C LEU A 161 4.26 -9.97 11.24
N ASP A 162 5.21 -10.79 11.66
CA ASP A 162 5.23 -11.34 13.02
C ASP A 162 5.54 -10.27 14.07
N ALA A 163 4.79 -10.30 15.19
CA ALA A 163 4.98 -9.39 16.32
C ALA A 163 6.34 -9.59 17.00
N THR A 164 6.84 -10.83 16.99
CA THR A 164 8.21 -11.17 17.43
C THR A 164 9.23 -11.14 16.29
N GLY A 165 8.78 -10.73 15.11
CA GLY A 165 9.59 -10.66 13.90
C GLY A 165 10.52 -9.45 13.90
N GLU A 166 11.54 -9.54 13.05
CA GLU A 166 12.59 -8.55 12.95
C GLU A 166 12.08 -7.12 12.70
N ILE A 167 11.05 -6.94 11.89
CA ILE A 167 10.52 -5.62 11.51
C ILE A 167 9.85 -4.94 12.71
N LEU A 168 8.99 -5.65 13.44
CA LEU A 168 8.24 -5.07 14.55
C LEU A 168 9.08 -4.92 15.83
N CYS A 169 10.09 -5.77 16.03
CA CYS A 169 11.04 -5.61 17.13
C CYS A 169 12.05 -4.47 16.91
N ASP A 170 12.24 -3.99 15.67
CA ASP A 170 13.12 -2.84 15.39
C ASP A 170 12.44 -1.52 15.76
N THR A 171 12.76 -1.02 16.95
CA THR A 171 12.23 0.25 17.46
C THR A 171 12.64 1.48 16.64
N SER A 172 13.70 1.36 15.82
CA SER A 172 14.16 2.46 14.96
C SER A 172 13.37 2.59 13.65
N GLY A 173 12.61 1.55 13.26
CA GLY A 173 11.88 1.51 11.98
C GLY A 173 12.76 1.29 10.73
N ARG A 174 14.08 1.12 10.91
CA ARG A 174 15.02 0.96 9.80
C ARG A 174 14.72 -0.28 8.95
N LYS A 175 14.40 -1.42 9.58
CA LYS A 175 14.08 -2.65 8.84
C LYS A 175 12.84 -2.50 7.98
N PHE A 176 11.81 -1.81 8.48
CA PHE A 176 10.63 -1.48 7.68
C PHE A 176 11.00 -0.59 6.49
N HIS A 177 11.78 0.48 6.73
CA HIS A 177 12.26 1.40 5.69
C HIS A 177 13.09 0.70 4.62
N GLU A 178 14.00 -0.20 5.00
CA GLU A 178 14.83 -0.98 4.07
C GLU A 178 13.99 -1.90 3.20
N LYS A 179 12.90 -2.45 3.74
CA LYS A 179 12.00 -3.32 2.99
C LYS A 179 11.20 -2.54 1.95
N ILE A 180 10.60 -1.40 2.33
CA ILE A 180 9.77 -0.58 1.43
C ILE A 180 10.60 0.24 0.44
N SER A 181 11.80 0.70 0.80
CA SER A 181 12.67 1.48 -0.11
C SER A 181 13.10 0.68 -1.34
N LYS A 182 13.24 -0.65 -1.22
CA LYS A 182 13.57 -1.54 -2.34
C LYS A 182 12.50 -1.55 -3.43
N VAL A 183 11.24 -1.25 -3.09
CA VAL A 183 10.11 -1.29 -4.03
C VAL A 183 9.74 0.07 -4.62
N LEU A 184 10.46 1.12 -4.21
CA LEU A 184 10.27 2.48 -4.70
C LEU A 184 11.23 2.77 -5.87
N PRO A 185 10.75 3.41 -6.95
CA PRO A 185 11.52 3.53 -8.19
C PRO A 185 12.71 4.50 -8.13
N PHE A 186 12.72 5.47 -7.20
CA PHE A 186 13.81 6.44 -7.08
C PHE A 186 13.84 7.12 -5.69
N PRO A 187 14.99 7.69 -5.27
CA PRO A 187 15.10 8.42 -4.01
C PRO A 187 14.22 9.67 -3.96
N PHE A 188 13.65 9.96 -2.79
CA PHE A 188 12.72 11.07 -2.60
C PHE A 188 13.24 12.07 -1.58
N LYS A 189 13.22 13.37 -1.93
CA LYS A 189 13.56 14.44 -0.98
C LYS A 189 12.43 14.74 0.02
N GLY A 190 11.22 14.28 -0.29
CA GLY A 190 10.03 14.46 0.52
C GLY A 190 9.10 15.57 0.05
N LEU A 191 8.02 15.75 0.82
CA LEU A 191 7.03 16.81 0.65
C LEU A 191 7.08 17.78 1.83
N SER A 192 6.78 19.05 1.54
CA SER A 192 6.46 20.04 2.59
C SER A 192 5.08 19.74 3.20
N GLN A 193 4.78 20.29 4.38
CA GLN A 193 3.49 20.03 5.04
C GLN A 193 2.30 20.41 4.16
N ARG A 194 2.35 21.58 3.50
CA ARG A 194 1.30 22.04 2.57
C ARG A 194 1.06 21.06 1.41
N GLU A 195 2.12 20.41 0.93
CA GLU A 195 2.03 19.42 -0.13
C GLU A 195 1.51 18.07 0.38
N ILE A 196 1.82 17.71 1.63
CA ILE A 196 1.24 16.55 2.31
C ILE A 196 -0.25 16.75 2.53
N ASP A 197 -0.68 17.92 2.98
CA ASP A 197 -2.09 18.25 3.19
C ASP A 197 -2.86 18.17 1.86
N LYS A 198 -2.26 18.73 0.78
CA LYS A 198 -2.81 18.61 -0.57
C LYS A 198 -2.87 17.17 -1.06
N LEU A 199 -1.82 16.38 -0.84
CA LEU A 199 -1.79 14.96 -1.22
C LEU A 199 -2.87 14.18 -0.49
N SER A 200 -3.03 14.44 0.81
CA SER A 200 -4.04 13.79 1.66
C SER A 200 -5.44 14.12 1.17
N PHE A 201 -5.71 15.38 0.82
CA PHE A 201 -7.00 15.77 0.23
C PHE A 201 -7.28 15.09 -1.11
N VAL A 202 -6.25 14.86 -1.94
CA VAL A 202 -6.40 14.18 -3.24
C VAL A 202 -6.71 12.69 -3.07
N ILE A 203 -6.09 12.02 -2.09
CA ILE A 203 -6.28 10.58 -1.84
C ILE A 203 -7.55 10.32 -1.03
N TRP A 204 -7.87 11.20 -0.08
CA TRP A 204 -8.95 11.04 0.88
C TRP A 204 -9.67 12.38 1.08
N PRO A 205 -10.63 12.73 0.19
CA PRO A 205 -11.34 13.99 0.26
C PRO A 205 -12.35 13.97 1.42
N GLU A 206 -11.97 14.50 2.59
CA GLU A 206 -12.91 14.72 3.68
C GLU A 206 -13.79 15.94 3.41
N ALA A 207 -15.08 15.72 3.17
CA ALA A 207 -16.05 16.81 3.10
C ALA A 207 -16.41 17.30 4.51
N LYS A 208 -16.01 18.52 4.86
CA LYS A 208 -16.54 19.20 6.05
C LYS A 208 -17.83 19.92 5.66
N ILE A 209 -18.98 19.33 5.98
CA ILE A 209 -20.27 20.03 5.87
C ILE A 209 -20.41 20.90 7.11
N SER A 210 -20.13 22.21 7.00
CA SER A 210 -20.48 23.16 8.04
C SER A 210 -21.98 23.41 7.98
N ALA A 211 -22.73 22.95 8.99
CA ALA A 211 -24.09 23.42 9.19
C ALA A 211 -24.02 24.93 9.51
N LYS A 212 -24.67 25.77 8.70
CA LYS A 212 -24.95 27.14 9.12
C LYS A 212 -25.95 27.06 10.28
N GLU A 213 -25.51 27.44 11.47
CA GLU A 213 -26.43 27.76 12.56
C GLU A 213 -27.40 28.83 12.05
N ARG A 214 -28.70 28.54 12.15
CA ARG A 214 -29.78 29.48 11.84
C ARG A 214 -30.10 30.32 13.07
#